data_AF-A0A6G2DFH1-F1
#
_entry.id   AF-A0A6G2DFH1-F1
#
_cell.length_a   1.000
_cell.length_b   1.000
_cell.length_c   1.000
_cell.angle_alpha   90.00
_cell.angle_beta   90.00
_cell.angle_gamma   90.00
#
_symmetry.space_group_name_H-M   'P 1'
#
loop_
_entity.id
_entity.type
_entity.pdbx_description
1 polymer ?
#
loop_
_entity_poly.entity_id
_entity_poly.type
_entity_poly.pdbx_seq_one_letter_code
_entity_poly.pdbx_strand_id
1 'polypeptide(L)'
;SVDETVDLARAAAIYKFDLLTGMVGEFDELQGIMGEKYTLLAGETPAVAAAIREHYMPTSAEGELPESKVGAVLAIADKLDTILSFFSVGLIPSGSNDPYALRRATQGVVRILDAFGWHIAMDELIDSLYALKFDSLTYENKAEVMD
;
A
#
# COMPACT_ATOMS: atom_id res chain seq x y z
N SER A 1 1.84 -18.60 -6.25
CA SER A 1 1.50 -19.45 -7.41
C SER A 1 1.45 -18.56 -8.64
N VAL A 2 1.32 -19.13 -9.84
CA VAL A 2 1.15 -18.32 -11.07
C VAL A 2 -0.10 -17.46 -10.96
N ASP A 3 -1.20 -18.03 -10.47
CA ASP A 3 -2.47 -17.31 -10.28
C ASP A 3 -2.32 -16.14 -9.31
N GLU A 4 -1.66 -16.33 -8.15
CA GLU A 4 -1.40 -15.26 -7.19
C GLU A 4 -0.57 -14.11 -7.80
N THR A 5 0.36 -14.40 -8.71
CA THR A 5 1.15 -13.36 -9.40
C THR A 5 0.31 -12.60 -10.42
N VAL A 6 -0.60 -13.28 -11.13
CA VAL A 6 -1.54 -12.64 -12.07
C VAL A 6 -2.51 -11.74 -11.32
N ASP A 7 -3.11 -12.24 -10.23
CA ASP A 7 -4.03 -11.47 -9.39
C ASP A 7 -3.33 -10.27 -8.76
N LEU A 8 -2.08 -10.44 -8.28
CA LEU A 8 -1.29 -9.35 -7.73
C LEU A 8 -1.00 -8.26 -8.76
N ALA A 9 -0.58 -8.64 -9.98
CA ALA A 9 -0.34 -7.69 -11.05
C ALA A 9 -1.63 -6.93 -11.42
N ARG A 10 -2.77 -7.62 -11.45
CA ARG A 10 -4.06 -7.00 -11.74
C ARG A 10 -4.50 -6.05 -10.64
N ALA A 11 -4.40 -6.45 -9.38
CA ALA A 11 -4.74 -5.62 -8.23
C ALA A 11 -3.84 -4.38 -8.15
N ALA A 12 -2.54 -4.52 -8.40
CA ALA A 12 -1.61 -3.39 -8.47
C ALA A 12 -1.96 -2.39 -9.59
N ALA A 13 -2.46 -2.87 -10.74
CA ALA A 13 -2.84 -2.01 -11.86
C ALA A 13 -4.08 -1.15 -11.61
N ILE A 14 -4.96 -1.54 -10.69
CA ILE A 14 -6.17 -0.79 -10.31
C ILE A 14 -6.09 -0.27 -8.87
N TYR A 15 -4.89 -0.28 -8.30
CA TYR A 15 -4.64 0.11 -6.92
C TYR A 15 -5.19 1.51 -6.58
N LYS A 16 -5.87 1.62 -5.43
CA LYS A 16 -6.51 2.85 -4.92
C LYS A 16 -7.47 3.56 -5.87
N PHE A 17 -7.99 2.90 -6.92
CA PHE A 17 -8.91 3.55 -7.86
C PHE A 17 -10.19 4.08 -7.19
N ASP A 18 -10.58 3.46 -6.08
CA ASP A 18 -11.76 3.80 -5.31
C ASP A 18 -11.71 5.21 -4.72
N LEU A 19 -10.50 5.74 -4.46
CA LEU A 19 -10.29 7.12 -4.03
C LEU A 19 -10.83 8.17 -5.01
N LEU A 20 -10.97 7.81 -6.29
CA LEU A 20 -11.50 8.70 -7.33
C LEU A 20 -13.01 8.60 -7.48
N THR A 21 -13.69 7.79 -6.66
CA THR A 21 -15.14 7.59 -6.74
C THR A 21 -15.88 8.58 -5.86
N GLY A 22 -17.08 9.00 -6.29
CA GLY A 22 -17.91 9.94 -5.52
C GLY A 22 -18.25 9.42 -4.12
N MET A 23 -18.44 8.10 -3.96
CA MET A 23 -18.75 7.49 -2.67
C MET A 23 -17.63 7.69 -1.64
N VAL A 24 -16.37 7.45 -2.03
CA VAL A 24 -15.22 7.64 -1.12
C VAL A 24 -14.93 9.13 -0.91
N GLY A 25 -15.20 9.97 -1.92
CA GLY A 25 -15.12 11.43 -1.76
C GLY A 25 -16.10 12.00 -0.74
N GLU A 26 -17.27 11.38 -0.58
CA GLU A 26 -18.28 11.76 0.42
C GLU A 26 -18.09 11.06 1.78
N PHE A 27 -17.57 9.82 1.77
CA PHE A 27 -17.43 8.94 2.94
C PHE A 27 -16.06 8.25 2.94
N ASP A 28 -15.11 8.81 3.69
CA ASP A 28 -13.73 8.31 3.74
C ASP A 28 -13.62 6.91 4.37
N GLU A 29 -14.54 6.58 5.29
CA GLU A 29 -14.64 5.27 5.93
C GLU A 29 -14.98 4.12 4.96
N LEU A 30 -15.44 4.45 3.75
CA LEU A 30 -15.79 3.48 2.72
C LEU A 30 -14.62 3.10 1.80
N GLN A 31 -13.45 3.69 2.02
CA GLN A 31 -12.20 3.31 1.35
C GLN A 31 -11.92 1.81 1.50
N GLY A 32 -11.48 1.16 0.42
CA GLY A 32 -11.26 -0.28 0.32
C GLY A 32 -12.55 -1.10 0.23
N ILE A 33 -13.57 -0.77 1.02
CA ILE A 33 -14.88 -1.43 0.97
C ILE A 33 -15.53 -1.20 -0.40
N MET A 34 -15.61 0.07 -0.83
CA MET A 34 -16.17 0.39 -2.14
C MET A 34 -15.28 -0.09 -3.28
N GLY A 35 -13.95 -0.05 -3.09
CA GLY A 35 -13.00 -0.64 -4.03
C GLY A 35 -13.29 -2.11 -4.32
N GLU A 36 -13.48 -2.93 -3.29
CA GLU A 36 -13.87 -4.34 -3.45
C GLU A 36 -15.21 -4.48 -4.19
N LYS A 37 -16.25 -3.74 -3.78
CA LYS A 37 -17.57 -3.85 -4.42
C LYS A 37 -17.53 -3.47 -5.89
N TYR A 38 -16.85 -2.37 -6.23
CA TYR A 38 -16.70 -1.94 -7.61
C TYR A 38 -15.83 -2.89 -8.43
N THR A 39 -14.79 -3.47 -7.85
CA THR A 39 -13.96 -4.48 -8.49
C THR A 39 -14.78 -5.72 -8.86
N LEU A 40 -15.62 -6.21 -7.94
CA LEU A 40 -16.55 -7.32 -8.22
C LEU A 40 -17.58 -6.98 -9.29
N LEU A 41 -18.16 -5.77 -9.24
CA LEU A 41 -19.13 -5.31 -10.24
C LEU A 41 -18.51 -5.15 -11.64
N ALA A 42 -17.21 -4.83 -11.70
CA ALA A 42 -16.44 -4.78 -12.95
C ALA A 42 -16.11 -6.17 -13.53
N GLY A 43 -16.46 -7.26 -12.83
CA GLY A 43 -16.24 -8.63 -13.28
C GLY A 43 -14.85 -9.19 -12.99
N GLU A 44 -14.08 -8.53 -12.12
CA GLU A 44 -12.78 -9.03 -11.67
C GLU A 44 -12.93 -10.23 -10.73
N THR A 45 -11.82 -10.94 -10.49
CA THR A 45 -11.83 -12.13 -9.62
C THR A 45 -12.06 -11.75 -8.15
N PRO A 46 -12.65 -12.63 -7.33
CA PRO A 46 -12.77 -12.41 -5.89
C PRO A 46 -11.42 -12.17 -5.19
N ALA A 47 -10.34 -12.79 -5.69
CA ALA A 47 -8.99 -12.60 -5.15
C ALA A 47 -8.47 -11.18 -5.39
N VAL A 48 -8.66 -10.64 -6.60
CA VAL A 48 -8.32 -9.23 -6.91
C VAL A 48 -9.16 -8.28 -6.08
N ALA A 49 -10.48 -8.52 -5.99
CA ALA A 49 -11.36 -7.67 -5.20
C ALA A 49 -11.00 -7.65 -3.70
N ALA A 50 -10.69 -8.82 -3.13
CA ALA A 50 -10.22 -8.93 -1.75
C ALA A 50 -8.91 -8.15 -1.55
N ALA A 51 -7.94 -8.28 -2.46
CA ALA A 51 -6.69 -7.54 -2.39
C ALA A 51 -6.89 -6.00 -2.45
N ILE A 52 -7.87 -5.53 -3.23
CA ILE A 52 -8.23 -4.11 -3.28
C ILE A 52 -8.81 -3.61 -1.96
N ARG A 53 -9.53 -4.43 -1.20
CA ARG A 53 -9.93 -4.04 0.17
C ARG A 53 -8.76 -4.13 1.15
N GLU A 54 -8.01 -5.21 1.07
CA GLU A 54 -7.00 -5.57 2.07
C GLU A 54 -5.73 -4.71 2.00
N HIS A 55 -5.37 -4.11 0.87
CA HIS A 55 -4.12 -3.35 0.79
C HIS A 55 -4.05 -2.16 1.76
N TYR A 56 -5.20 -1.62 2.16
CA TYR A 56 -5.27 -0.58 3.19
C TYR A 56 -4.93 -1.10 4.60
N MET A 57 -5.06 -2.41 4.85
CA MET A 57 -4.93 -3.01 6.17
C MET A 57 -3.46 -3.24 6.59
N PRO A 58 -3.14 -3.20 7.90
CA PRO A 58 -3.99 -2.67 8.97
C PRO A 58 -4.09 -1.14 8.91
N THR A 59 -5.27 -0.60 9.20
CA THR A 59 -5.55 0.85 9.24
C THR A 59 -5.29 1.47 10.63
N SER A 60 -5.06 0.64 11.65
CA SER A 60 -4.72 1.06 13.01
C SER A 60 -3.73 0.09 13.66
N ALA A 61 -3.15 0.48 14.81
CA ALA A 61 -2.13 -0.31 15.50
C ALA A 61 -2.61 -1.74 15.84
N GLU A 62 -3.88 -1.88 16.21
CA GLU A 62 -4.54 -3.17 16.54
C GLU A 62 -5.57 -3.57 15.47
N GLY A 63 -5.51 -2.95 14.29
CA GLY A 63 -6.45 -3.22 13.20
C GLY A 63 -6.34 -4.63 12.65
N GLU A 64 -7.38 -5.03 11.93
CA GLU A 64 -7.42 -6.28 11.15
C GLU A 64 -6.26 -6.34 10.15
N LEU A 65 -5.78 -7.55 9.90
CA LEU A 65 -4.71 -7.81 8.94
C LEU A 65 -5.31 -8.35 7.64
N PRO A 66 -4.63 -8.15 6.50
CA PRO A 66 -4.95 -8.87 5.26
C PRO A 66 -5.02 -10.38 5.49
N GLU A 67 -6.03 -11.04 4.96
CA GLU A 67 -6.16 -12.51 5.05
C GLU A 67 -5.55 -13.20 3.82
N SER A 68 -5.59 -12.55 2.66
CA SER A 68 -5.02 -13.10 1.43
C SER A 68 -3.54 -12.73 1.28
N LYS A 69 -2.75 -13.63 0.65
CA LYS A 69 -1.35 -13.32 0.33
C LYS A 69 -1.21 -12.15 -0.64
N VAL A 70 -2.12 -12.04 -1.61
CA VAL A 70 -2.12 -10.97 -2.61
C VAL A 70 -2.36 -9.62 -1.94
N GLY A 71 -3.38 -9.54 -1.08
CA GLY A 71 -3.66 -8.35 -0.27
C GLY A 71 -2.54 -8.02 0.70
N ALA A 72 -1.93 -9.02 1.36
CA ALA A 72 -0.81 -8.84 2.26
C ALA A 72 0.43 -8.25 1.57
N VAL A 73 0.80 -8.77 0.40
CA VAL A 73 1.92 -8.23 -0.40
C VAL A 73 1.62 -6.80 -0.83
N LEU A 74 0.40 -6.53 -1.32
CA LEU A 74 0.02 -5.18 -1.76
C LEU A 74 -0.03 -4.18 -0.59
N ALA A 75 -0.48 -4.62 0.58
CA ALA A 75 -0.48 -3.83 1.82
C ALA A 75 0.92 -3.48 2.31
N ILE A 76 1.86 -4.43 2.24
CA ILE A 76 3.27 -4.19 2.56
C ILE A 76 3.85 -3.20 1.57
N ALA A 77 3.59 -3.37 0.27
CA ALA A 77 4.09 -2.48 -0.77
C ALA A 77 3.60 -1.03 -0.58
N ASP A 78 2.31 -0.80 -0.33
CA ASP A 78 1.74 0.52 -0.02
C ASP A 78 2.42 1.19 1.18
N LYS A 79 2.61 0.43 2.26
CA LYS A 79 3.22 0.95 3.49
C LYS A 79 4.70 1.28 3.28
N LEU A 80 5.44 0.43 2.58
CA LEU A 80 6.84 0.68 2.26
C LEU A 80 6.99 1.87 1.32
N ASP A 81 6.13 2.02 0.31
CA ASP A 81 6.13 3.19 -0.58
C ASP A 81 5.94 4.49 0.21
N THR A 82 4.97 4.51 1.13
CA THR A 82 4.75 5.66 2.02
C THR A 82 5.98 5.93 2.90
N ILE A 83 6.53 4.91 3.56
CA ILE A 83 7.70 5.06 4.45
C ILE A 83 8.91 5.60 3.68
N LEU A 84 9.24 4.99 2.55
CA LEU A 84 10.39 5.37 1.73
C LEU A 84 10.23 6.76 1.13
N SER A 85 9.02 7.09 0.64
CA SER A 85 8.71 8.41 0.09
C SER A 85 8.93 9.51 1.12
N PHE A 86 8.41 9.36 2.33
CA PHE A 86 8.61 10.35 3.39
C PHE A 86 10.07 10.46 3.85
N PHE A 87 10.77 9.33 3.96
CA PHE A 87 12.18 9.33 4.35
C PHE A 87 13.05 10.02 3.28
N SER A 88 12.72 9.85 1.99
CA SER A 88 13.46 10.46 0.88
C SER A 88 13.48 11.99 0.91
N VAL A 89 12.45 12.60 1.51
CA VAL A 89 12.34 14.06 1.69
C VAL A 89 12.74 14.54 3.09
N GLY A 90 13.34 13.67 3.90
CA GLY A 90 13.85 14.01 5.24
C GLY A 90 12.79 14.01 6.35
N LEU A 91 11.56 13.56 6.07
CA LEU A 91 10.49 13.45 7.06
C LEU A 91 10.60 12.13 7.83
N ILE A 92 11.62 12.05 8.68
CA ILE A 92 11.89 10.87 9.51
C ILE A 92 11.09 11.01 10.83
N PRO A 93 10.25 10.02 11.19
CA PRO A 93 9.42 10.10 12.39
C PRO A 93 10.29 10.11 13.66
N SER A 94 9.90 10.90 14.65
CA SER A 94 10.54 10.94 15.96
C SER A 94 9.75 10.14 17.00
N GLY A 95 10.39 9.79 18.11
CA GLY A 95 9.77 8.95 19.16
C GLY A 95 8.56 9.58 19.87
N SER A 96 8.39 10.90 19.81
CA SER A 96 7.34 11.62 20.55
C SER A 96 6.06 11.88 19.76
N ASN A 97 6.07 11.77 18.41
CA ASN A 97 4.89 12.01 17.57
C ASN A 97 4.94 11.22 16.26
N ASP A 98 3.77 10.85 15.72
CA ASP A 98 3.62 10.15 14.44
C ASP A 98 2.62 10.88 13.52
N PRO A 99 2.96 12.10 13.09
CA PRO A 99 2.03 12.97 12.36
C PRO A 99 1.63 12.39 10.99
N TYR A 100 2.49 11.55 10.41
CA TYR A 100 2.32 10.96 9.07
C TYR A 100 2.05 9.45 9.10
N ALA A 101 1.72 8.91 10.28
CA ALA A 101 1.43 7.48 10.46
C ALA A 101 2.57 6.51 10.08
N LEU A 102 3.82 6.99 9.93
CA LEU A 102 4.96 6.19 9.48
C LEU A 102 5.31 5.08 10.47
N ARG A 103 5.24 5.37 11.78
CA ARG A 103 5.47 4.32 12.80
C ARG A 103 4.37 3.26 12.74
N ARG A 104 3.11 3.68 12.56
CA ARG A 104 1.99 2.75 12.38
C ARG A 104 2.13 1.92 11.11
N ALA A 105 2.58 2.51 10.00
CA ALA A 105 2.85 1.81 8.75
C ALA A 105 3.96 0.75 8.94
N THR A 106 5.08 1.10 9.60
CA THR A 106 6.15 0.14 9.92
C THR A 106 5.64 -1.01 10.79
N GLN A 107 4.86 -0.72 11.84
CA GLN A 107 4.25 -1.75 12.67
C GLN A 107 3.29 -2.64 11.86
N GLY A 108 2.53 -2.06 10.94
CA GLY A 108 1.68 -2.81 10.02
C GLY A 108 2.46 -3.82 9.19
N VAL A 109 3.59 -3.40 8.59
CA VAL A 109 4.49 -4.32 7.83
C VAL A 109 4.95 -5.47 8.71
N VAL A 110 5.46 -5.18 9.92
CA VAL A 110 5.95 -6.22 10.85
C VAL A 110 4.84 -7.20 11.23
N ARG A 111 3.63 -6.71 11.55
CA ARG A 111 2.48 -7.55 11.91
C ARG A 111 2.04 -8.46 10.75
N ILE A 112 2.06 -7.95 9.52
CA ILE A 112 1.73 -8.76 8.34
C ILE A 112 2.77 -9.87 8.14
N LEU A 113 4.06 -9.53 8.19
CA LEU A 113 5.14 -10.52 8.04
C LEU A 113 5.05 -11.63 9.10
N ASP A 114 4.80 -11.25 10.36
CA ASP A 114 4.62 -12.20 11.46
C ASP A 114 3.40 -13.11 11.26
N ALA A 115 2.24 -12.53 10.92
CA ALA A 115 1.00 -13.28 10.70
C ALA A 115 1.10 -14.32 9.58
N PHE A 116 1.86 -14.03 8.52
CA PHE A 116 2.10 -14.95 7.41
C PHE A 116 3.33 -15.84 7.61
N GLY A 117 4.10 -15.66 8.70
CA GLY A 117 5.34 -16.39 8.96
C GLY A 117 6.43 -16.12 7.92
N TRP A 118 6.45 -14.93 7.33
CA TRP A 118 7.41 -14.55 6.29
C TRP A 118 8.69 -14.00 6.92
N HIS A 119 9.81 -14.59 6.54
CA HIS A 119 11.14 -14.15 6.95
C HIS A 119 11.82 -13.49 5.76
N ILE A 120 11.79 -12.16 5.73
CA ILE A 120 12.36 -11.35 4.66
C ILE A 120 13.55 -10.56 5.23
N ALA A 121 14.69 -10.64 4.55
CA ALA A 121 15.85 -9.81 4.83
C ALA A 121 15.52 -8.36 4.46
N MET A 122 15.20 -7.54 5.47
CA MET A 122 14.69 -6.20 5.22
C MET A 122 15.73 -5.28 4.59
N ASP A 123 16.99 -5.42 4.98
CA ASP A 123 18.13 -4.76 4.34
C ASP A 123 18.17 -5.04 2.84
N GLU A 124 18.11 -6.31 2.43
CA GLU A 124 18.12 -6.69 1.00
C GLU A 124 16.88 -6.19 0.25
N LEU A 125 15.70 -6.24 0.90
CA LEU A 125 14.46 -5.72 0.31
C LEU A 125 14.55 -4.21 0.11
N ILE A 126 14.99 -3.45 1.12
CA ILE A 126 15.14 -1.99 1.01
C ILE A 126 16.16 -1.62 -0.06
N ASP A 127 17.31 -2.30 -0.12
CA ASP A 127 18.30 -2.09 -1.18
C ASP A 127 17.71 -2.35 -2.57
N SER A 128 16.92 -3.41 -2.70
CA SER A 128 16.23 -3.75 -3.96
C SER A 128 15.20 -2.68 -4.35
N LEU A 129 14.46 -2.11 -3.38
CA LEU A 129 13.50 -1.04 -3.63
C LEU A 129 14.18 0.26 -4.07
N TYR A 130 15.30 0.64 -3.46
CA TYR A 130 16.08 1.81 -3.89
C TYR A 130 16.75 1.64 -5.26
N ALA A 131 16.98 0.40 -5.69
CA ALA A 131 17.49 0.10 -7.02
C ALA A 131 16.41 0.17 -8.12
N LEU A 132 15.12 0.23 -7.76
CA LEU A 132 14.04 0.39 -8.72
C LEU A 132 14.17 1.73 -9.45
N LYS A 133 13.99 1.68 -10.77
CA LYS A 133 13.92 2.87 -11.62
C LYS A 133 12.47 3.04 -12.05
N PHE A 134 11.88 4.18 -11.71
CA PHE A 134 10.55 4.55 -12.15
C PHE A 134 10.66 5.58 -13.26
N ASP A 135 10.09 5.28 -14.43
CA ASP A 135 10.02 6.23 -15.54
C ASP A 135 9.13 7.44 -15.22
N SER A 136 8.29 7.36 -14.17
CA SER A 136 7.30 8.38 -13.79
C SER A 136 7.80 9.43 -12.79
N LEU A 137 9.01 9.29 -12.23
CA LEU A 137 9.60 10.30 -11.34
C LEU A 137 10.55 11.22 -12.14
N THR A 138 9.99 12.00 -13.05
CA THR A 138 10.73 13.07 -13.72
C THR A 138 10.54 14.38 -12.94
N TYR A 139 11.62 14.91 -12.37
CA TYR A 139 11.66 16.23 -11.70
C TYR A 139 11.66 17.41 -12.69
N GLU A 140 10.98 17.28 -13.83
CA GLU A 140 10.99 18.27 -14.91
C GLU A 140 10.43 19.62 -14.48
N ASN A 141 9.50 19.64 -13.53
CA ASN A 141 8.84 20.86 -13.05
C ASN A 141 9.37 21.35 -11.69
N LYS A 142 10.55 20.87 -11.24
CA LYS A 142 11.13 21.25 -9.94
C LYS A 142 11.27 22.76 -9.75
N ALA A 143 11.53 23.50 -10.83
CA ALA A 143 11.65 24.95 -10.79
C ALA A 143 10.31 25.66 -10.50
N GLU A 144 9.18 25.11 -10.96
CA GLU A 144 7.85 25.71 -10.78
C GLU A 144 7.26 25.48 -9.37
N VAL A 145 7.81 24.52 -8.62
CA VAL A 145 7.35 24.13 -7.28
C VAL A 145 8.16 24.81 -6.16
N MET A 146 9.32 25.40 -6.50
CA MET A 146 10.22 26.05 -5.54
C MET A 146 10.19 27.58 -5.55
N ASP A 147 9.32 28.18 -6.38
CA ASP A 147 8.93 29.60 -6.31
C ASP A 147 7.65 29.79 -5.47
#